data_AF-A0A7V0WMV3-F1
#
_entry.id   AF-A0A7V0WMV3-F1
#
_cell.length_a   1.000
_cell.length_b   1.000
_cell.length_c   1.000
_cell.angle_alpha   90.00
_cell.angle_beta   90.00
_cell.angle_gamma   90.00
#
_symmetry.space_group_name_H-M   'P 1'
#
loop_
_entity.id
_entity.type
_entity.pdbx_description
1 polymer ?
#
loop_
_entity_poly.entity_id
_entity_poly.type
_entity_poly.pdbx_seq_one_letter_code
_entity_poly.pdbx_strand_id
1 'polypeptide(L)'
;GSKFQKGWLAGWLADPKPIRPLKFNSLDEENADDHPKLAGDDAANVTDFLMSLTVDAVEAGVIKPKRNVKGKQIFIKKMPCSGCHQASGRKGKISGGRSGPSLVGAGERLNPDWIYAYLKNPTVFKPVKAMPTFAGILKDKDIKNVATYVSNFKAKKK
;
A
#
# COMPACT_ATOMS: atom_id res chain seq x y z
N GLY A 1 -4.71 8.02 11.43
CA GLY A 1 -3.42 8.43 10.84
C GLY A 1 -3.54 8.27 9.35
N SER A 2 -2.67 8.94 8.60
CA SER A 2 -2.92 9.04 7.15
C SER A 2 -2.69 7.74 6.39
N LYS A 3 -1.67 6.93 6.72
CA LYS A 3 -1.20 5.85 5.85
C LYS A 3 -1.86 4.48 6.05
N PHE A 4 -2.04 4.04 7.29
CA PHE A 4 -2.42 2.67 7.61
C PHE A 4 -3.83 2.59 8.21
N GLN A 5 -4.45 1.43 8.06
CA GLN A 5 -5.66 1.06 8.81
C GLN A 5 -5.28 0.75 10.27
N LYS A 6 -6.05 1.26 11.24
CA LYS A 6 -5.75 1.12 12.69
C LYS A 6 -5.57 -0.35 13.10
N GLY A 7 -6.55 -1.19 12.75
CA GLY A 7 -6.54 -2.61 13.15
C GLY A 7 -5.36 -3.39 12.56
N TRP A 8 -4.97 -3.08 11.32
CA TRP A 8 -3.79 -3.70 10.71
C TRP A 8 -2.50 -3.24 11.37
N LEU A 9 -2.39 -1.93 11.68
CA LEU A 9 -1.18 -1.37 12.30
C LEU A 9 -0.93 -1.98 13.68
N ALA A 10 -1.96 -2.09 14.52
CA ALA A 10 -1.86 -2.73 15.84
C ALA A 10 -1.38 -4.19 15.72
N GLY A 11 -1.99 -4.97 14.83
CA GLY A 11 -1.60 -6.36 14.61
C GLY A 11 -0.17 -6.49 14.06
N TRP A 12 0.25 -5.59 13.16
CA TRP A 12 1.59 -5.62 12.59
C TRP A 12 2.66 -5.19 13.61
N LEU A 13 2.40 -4.23 14.50
CA LEU A 13 3.36 -3.87 15.56
C LEU A 13 3.57 -5.02 16.57
N ALA A 14 2.55 -5.86 16.77
CA ALA A 14 2.63 -7.03 17.65
C ALA A 14 3.20 -8.30 16.99
N ASP A 15 3.19 -8.39 15.66
CA ASP A 15 3.77 -9.49 14.88
C ASP A 15 4.29 -8.97 13.52
N PRO A 16 5.39 -8.20 13.52
CA PRO A 16 5.85 -7.50 12.33
C PRO A 16 6.40 -8.48 11.30
N LYS A 17 6.07 -8.21 10.03
CA LYS A 17 6.55 -8.98 8.89
C LYS A 17 7.03 -8.06 7.77
N PRO A 18 8.11 -8.41 7.06
CA PRO A 18 8.57 -7.64 5.91
C PRO A 18 7.46 -7.40 4.89
N ILE A 19 7.21 -6.12 4.56
CA ILE A 19 6.24 -5.73 3.52
C ILE A 19 6.90 -5.73 2.15
N ARG A 20 8.19 -5.37 2.09
CA ARG A 20 9.00 -5.44 0.87
C ARG A 20 9.70 -6.79 0.83
N PRO A 21 9.60 -7.55 -0.27
CA PRO A 21 10.34 -8.81 -0.42
C PRO A 21 11.84 -8.60 -0.52
N LEU A 22 12.26 -7.56 -1.25
CA LEU A 22 13.67 -7.24 -1.47
C LEU A 22 14.08 -6.01 -0.66
N LYS A 23 15.38 -5.93 -0.32
CA LYS A 23 15.96 -4.76 0.34
C LYS A 23 15.70 -3.48 -0.46
N PHE A 24 15.67 -2.35 0.23
CA PHE A 24 15.48 -1.08 -0.44
C PHE A 24 16.63 -0.83 -1.44
N ASN A 25 16.28 -0.49 -2.69
CA ASN A 25 17.20 -0.29 -3.81
C ASN A 25 18.02 -1.52 -4.25
N SER A 26 17.64 -2.74 -3.85
CA SER A 26 18.20 -3.98 -4.40
C SER A 26 17.21 -4.69 -5.33
N LEU A 27 17.75 -5.46 -6.29
CA LEU A 27 16.99 -6.29 -7.23
C LEU A 27 17.12 -7.79 -6.95
N ASP A 28 18.01 -8.18 -6.04
CA ASP A 28 18.50 -9.54 -5.83
C ASP A 28 18.63 -9.92 -4.34
N GLU A 29 18.82 -8.95 -3.45
CA GLU A 29 18.92 -9.21 -2.01
C GLU A 29 17.55 -9.26 -1.33
N GLU A 30 17.27 -10.40 -0.69
CA GLU A 30 16.08 -10.58 0.13
C GLU A 30 16.07 -9.64 1.34
N ASN A 31 14.88 -9.16 1.68
CA ASN A 31 14.69 -8.29 2.81
C ASN A 31 14.62 -9.09 4.12
N ALA A 32 15.72 -9.06 4.88
CA ALA A 32 15.79 -9.62 6.22
C ALA A 32 15.38 -8.63 7.33
N ASP A 33 14.75 -7.50 6.98
CA ASP A 33 14.28 -6.49 7.94
C ASP A 33 13.51 -7.15 9.09
N ASP A 34 14.04 -6.98 10.31
CA ASP A 34 13.43 -7.45 11.53
C ASP A 34 12.99 -6.23 12.35
N HIS A 35 11.74 -5.81 12.15
CA HIS A 35 11.20 -4.70 12.92
C HIS A 35 10.93 -5.19 14.34
N PRO A 36 11.34 -4.44 15.40
CA PRO A 36 11.08 -4.84 16.76
C PRO A 36 9.59 -5.07 17.02
N LYS A 37 9.29 -6.20 17.65
CA LYS A 37 7.93 -6.53 18.12
C LYS A 37 7.62 -5.73 19.39
N LEU A 38 6.45 -5.12 19.44
CA LEU A 38 5.92 -4.50 20.65
C LEU A 38 5.10 -5.52 21.46
N ALA A 39 5.26 -5.51 22.78
CA ALA A 39 4.59 -6.41 23.71
C ALA A 39 3.58 -5.67 24.60
N GLY A 40 2.61 -6.40 25.15
CA GLY A 40 1.59 -5.82 26.04
C GLY A 40 0.82 -4.66 25.39
N ASP A 41 0.56 -3.62 26.17
CA ASP A 41 -0.22 -2.45 25.74
C ASP A 41 0.55 -1.49 24.82
N ASP A 42 1.87 -1.66 24.67
CA ASP A 42 2.70 -0.77 23.85
C ASP A 42 2.25 -0.74 22.39
N ALA A 43 1.85 -1.90 21.83
CA ALA A 43 1.35 -1.96 20.46
C ALA A 43 0.10 -1.11 20.26
N ALA A 44 -0.81 -1.07 21.24
CA ALA A 44 -2.02 -0.25 21.20
C ALA A 44 -1.68 1.24 21.37
N ASN A 45 -0.86 1.58 22.37
CA ASN A 45 -0.45 2.96 22.65
C ASN A 45 0.29 3.60 21.47
N VAL A 46 1.25 2.87 20.89
CA VAL A 46 1.99 3.32 19.70
C VAL A 46 1.05 3.40 18.49
N THR A 47 0.10 2.47 18.34
CA THR A 47 -0.92 2.57 17.28
C THR A 47 -1.73 3.85 17.42
N ASP A 48 -2.21 4.20 18.60
CA ASP A 48 -3.01 5.40 18.82
C ASP A 48 -2.23 6.67 18.52
N PHE A 49 -0.97 6.74 18.98
CA PHE A 49 -0.07 7.83 18.63
C PHE A 49 0.17 7.93 17.12
N LEU A 50 0.54 6.85 16.44
CA LEU A 50 0.74 6.86 15.00
C LEU A 50 -0.55 7.16 14.23
N MET A 51 -1.71 6.84 14.81
CA MET A 51 -3.00 7.19 14.25
C MET A 51 -3.40 8.65 14.51
N SER A 52 -2.81 9.37 15.47
CA SER A 52 -3.00 10.81 15.60
C SER A 52 -2.17 11.59 14.56
N LEU A 53 -1.07 11.01 14.06
CA LEU A 53 -0.25 11.62 13.03
C LEU A 53 -0.96 11.62 11.66
N THR A 54 -1.31 12.82 11.19
CA THR A 54 -1.94 13.08 9.90
C THR A 54 -1.07 13.98 9.03
N VAL A 55 -1.31 13.93 7.72
CA VAL A 55 -0.73 14.84 6.73
C VAL A 55 -1.81 15.39 5.83
N ASP A 56 -1.78 16.70 5.61
CA ASP A 56 -2.82 17.46 4.87
C ASP A 56 -2.99 16.98 3.42
N ALA A 57 -1.96 16.38 2.84
CA ALA A 57 -2.01 15.78 1.52
C ALA A 57 -3.00 14.60 1.41
N VAL A 58 -3.49 14.06 2.53
CA VAL A 58 -4.46 12.95 2.57
C VAL A 58 -5.82 13.47 3.04
N GLU A 59 -6.66 13.82 2.09
CA GLU A 59 -8.06 14.19 2.32
C GLU A 59 -8.90 12.94 2.63
N ALA A 60 -9.63 12.96 3.75
CA ALA A 60 -10.42 11.82 4.20
C ALA A 60 -11.72 11.65 3.41
N GLY A 61 -12.09 10.40 3.10
CA GLY A 61 -13.39 10.05 2.51
C GLY A 61 -13.46 10.17 0.98
N VAL A 62 -12.34 10.43 0.30
CA VAL A 62 -12.27 10.57 -1.16
C VAL A 62 -12.44 9.23 -1.87
N ILE A 63 -11.86 8.16 -1.33
CA ILE A 63 -11.85 6.83 -1.93
C ILE A 63 -12.70 5.87 -1.10
N LYS A 64 -13.75 5.35 -1.74
CA LYS A 64 -14.60 4.29 -1.19
C LYS A 64 -14.24 2.95 -1.81
N PRO A 65 -13.71 1.97 -1.04
CA PRO A 65 -13.36 0.66 -1.57
C PRO A 65 -14.58 -0.02 -2.19
N LYS A 66 -14.46 -0.35 -3.48
CA LYS A 66 -15.45 -1.18 -4.19
C LYS A 66 -14.81 -1.89 -5.38
N ARG A 67 -15.49 -2.91 -5.90
CA ARG A 67 -15.10 -3.53 -7.18
C ARG A 67 -14.94 -2.44 -8.25
N ASN A 68 -13.76 -2.34 -8.85
CA ASN A 68 -13.46 -1.34 -9.86
C ASN A 68 -12.76 -1.97 -11.08
N VAL A 69 -13.53 -2.22 -12.14
CA VAL A 69 -13.03 -2.84 -13.37
C VAL A 69 -12.08 -1.92 -14.13
N LYS A 70 -12.36 -0.61 -14.15
CA LYS A 70 -11.49 0.36 -14.82
C LYS A 70 -10.14 0.47 -14.12
N GLY A 71 -10.13 0.52 -12.80
CA GLY A 71 -8.92 0.50 -11.97
C GLY A 71 -8.08 -0.74 -12.23
N LYS A 72 -8.72 -1.92 -12.33
CA LYS A 72 -8.05 -3.16 -12.74
C LYS A 72 -7.41 -3.07 -14.12
N GLN A 73 -8.13 -2.54 -15.11
CA GLN A 73 -7.59 -2.39 -16.47
C GLN A 73 -6.38 -1.45 -16.48
N ILE A 74 -6.45 -0.34 -15.74
CA ILE A 74 -5.31 0.58 -15.64
C ILE A 74 -4.12 -0.10 -14.97
N PHE A 75 -4.36 -0.79 -13.85
CA PHE A 75 -3.33 -1.48 -13.07
C PHE A 75 -2.60 -2.58 -13.85
N ILE A 76 -3.30 -3.31 -14.73
CA ILE A 76 -2.74 -4.46 -15.45
C ILE A 76 -2.26 -4.08 -16.86
N LYS A 77 -3.00 -3.23 -17.57
CA LYS A 77 -2.79 -2.99 -19.01
C LYS A 77 -2.24 -1.63 -19.34
N LYS A 78 -2.68 -0.57 -18.65
CA LYS A 78 -2.30 0.82 -19.00
C LYS A 78 -1.00 1.23 -18.32
N MET A 79 -0.82 0.80 -17.07
CA MET A 79 0.38 1.02 -16.29
C MET A 79 0.98 -0.33 -15.86
N PRO A 80 2.31 -0.48 -15.85
CA PRO A 80 2.97 -1.72 -15.46
C PRO A 80 3.04 -1.87 -13.92
N CYS A 81 1.94 -1.65 -13.20
CA CYS A 81 1.95 -1.72 -11.72
C CYS A 81 2.38 -3.11 -11.24
N SER A 82 1.92 -4.17 -11.91
CA SER A 82 2.31 -5.55 -11.64
C SER A 82 3.76 -5.87 -12.04
N GLY A 83 4.43 -5.00 -12.80
CA GLY A 83 5.84 -5.17 -13.16
C GLY A 83 6.77 -5.05 -11.95
N CYS A 84 6.42 -4.19 -10.99
CA CYS A 84 7.19 -4.00 -9.76
C CYS A 84 6.50 -4.58 -8.52
N HIS A 85 5.17 -4.59 -8.48
CA HIS A 85 4.42 -4.98 -7.31
C HIS A 85 3.76 -6.35 -7.46
N GLN A 86 3.99 -7.23 -6.50
CA GLN A 86 3.18 -8.43 -6.34
C GLN A 86 1.81 -8.07 -5.76
N ALA A 87 0.76 -8.75 -6.24
CA ALA A 87 -0.61 -8.56 -5.79
C ALA A 87 -1.38 -9.89 -5.81
N SER A 88 -2.45 -9.94 -5.01
CA SER A 88 -3.39 -11.07 -5.00
C SER A 88 -4.25 -11.05 -6.27
N GLY A 89 -4.03 -12.04 -7.13
CA GLY A 89 -4.80 -12.27 -8.35
C GLY A 89 -6.06 -13.10 -8.13
N ARG A 90 -6.62 -13.60 -9.23
CA ARG A 90 -7.81 -14.48 -9.21
C ARG A 90 -7.49 -15.76 -8.43
N LYS A 91 -8.45 -16.24 -7.61
CA LYS A 91 -8.29 -17.43 -6.75
C LYS A 91 -7.12 -17.35 -5.75
N GLY A 92 -6.68 -16.14 -5.38
CA GLY A 92 -5.64 -15.96 -4.36
C GLY A 92 -4.20 -16.24 -4.84
N LYS A 93 -3.99 -16.49 -6.14
CA LYS A 93 -2.64 -16.61 -6.71
C LYS A 93 -1.91 -15.27 -6.59
N ILE A 94 -0.75 -15.27 -5.93
CA ILE A 94 0.13 -14.10 -5.86
C ILE A 94 0.96 -14.06 -7.15
N SER A 95 1.04 -12.88 -7.76
CA SER A 95 1.80 -12.66 -8.99
C SER A 95 2.25 -11.20 -9.11
N GLY A 96 3.29 -10.95 -9.89
CA GLY A 96 3.85 -9.62 -10.15
C GLY A 96 5.31 -9.52 -9.72
N GLY A 97 5.88 -8.33 -9.82
CA GLY A 97 7.26 -8.06 -9.46
C GLY A 97 7.53 -8.05 -7.95
N ARG A 98 8.81 -8.14 -7.59
CA ARG A 98 9.28 -8.14 -6.19
C ARG A 98 10.05 -6.87 -5.82
N SER A 99 10.38 -6.02 -6.79
CA SER A 99 11.15 -4.78 -6.59
C SER A 99 10.36 -3.69 -5.84
N GLY A 100 9.03 -3.71 -5.94
CA GLY A 100 8.12 -2.86 -5.17
C GLY A 100 7.61 -3.53 -3.87
N PRO A 101 7.07 -2.75 -2.92
CA PRO A 101 6.37 -3.31 -1.77
C PRO A 101 5.21 -4.23 -2.19
N SER A 102 4.98 -5.30 -1.44
CA SER A 102 3.84 -6.18 -1.68
C SER A 102 2.52 -5.43 -1.56
N LEU A 103 1.66 -5.59 -2.56
CA LEU A 103 0.27 -5.12 -2.51
C LEU A 103 -0.70 -6.22 -2.07
N VAL A 104 -0.22 -7.43 -1.75
CA VAL A 104 -1.02 -8.47 -1.09
C VAL A 104 -1.53 -7.90 0.24
N GLY A 105 -2.85 -7.98 0.46
CA GLY A 105 -3.49 -7.40 1.65
C GLY A 105 -3.46 -5.86 1.72
N ALA A 106 -3.13 -5.15 0.65
CA ALA A 106 -3.06 -3.70 0.67
C ALA A 106 -4.38 -3.03 1.10
N GLY A 107 -5.54 -3.63 0.82
CA GLY A 107 -6.84 -3.12 1.25
C GLY A 107 -7.13 -3.28 2.74
N GLU A 108 -6.47 -4.21 3.41
CA GLU A 108 -6.51 -4.36 4.87
C GLU A 108 -5.46 -3.49 5.55
N ARG A 109 -4.35 -3.22 4.86
CA ARG A 109 -3.17 -2.51 5.36
C ARG A 109 -3.26 -0.99 5.22
N LEU A 110 -3.56 -0.51 4.01
CA LEU A 110 -3.43 0.90 3.64
C LEU A 110 -4.76 1.63 3.72
N ASN A 111 -4.70 2.91 4.10
CA ASN A 111 -5.81 3.83 3.95
C ASN A 111 -6.07 4.09 2.44
N PRO A 112 -7.30 3.88 1.92
CA PRO A 112 -7.64 4.15 0.53
C PRO A 112 -7.30 5.57 0.06
N ASP A 113 -7.51 6.57 0.92
CA ASP A 113 -7.24 7.97 0.60
C ASP A 113 -5.74 8.24 0.48
N TRP A 114 -4.94 7.58 1.31
CA TRP A 114 -3.48 7.65 1.21
C TRP A 114 -2.97 7.00 -0.08
N ILE A 115 -3.58 5.90 -0.53
CA ILE A 115 -3.20 5.30 -1.83
C ILE A 115 -3.41 6.33 -2.94
N TYR A 116 -4.55 7.02 -2.94
CA TYR A 116 -4.84 8.05 -3.93
C TYR A 116 -3.85 9.23 -3.85
N ALA A 117 -3.62 9.77 -2.66
CA ALA A 117 -2.66 10.86 -2.44
C ALA A 117 -1.24 10.46 -2.87
N TYR A 118 -0.80 9.25 -2.51
CA TYR A 118 0.51 8.72 -2.87
C TYR A 118 0.66 8.55 -4.39
N LEU A 119 -0.36 8.09 -5.10
CA LEU A 119 -0.31 7.99 -6.57
C LEU A 119 -0.28 9.36 -7.25
N LYS A 120 -0.90 10.39 -6.65
CA LYS A 120 -0.85 11.77 -7.17
C LYS A 120 0.50 12.42 -6.96
N ASN A 121 1.05 12.35 -5.74
CA ASN A 121 2.32 12.98 -5.43
C ASN A 121 3.11 12.16 -4.38
N PRO A 122 3.85 11.14 -4.81
CA PRO A 122 4.58 10.29 -3.89
C PRO A 122 5.76 11.00 -3.23
N THR A 123 6.23 12.14 -3.76
CA THR A 123 7.35 12.91 -3.20
C THR A 123 7.06 13.45 -1.80
N VAL A 124 5.79 13.78 -1.50
CA VAL A 124 5.37 14.25 -0.17
C VAL A 124 5.62 13.18 0.90
N PHE A 125 5.46 11.91 0.54
CA PHE A 125 5.60 10.79 1.47
C PHE A 125 6.98 10.13 1.41
N LYS A 126 7.61 10.18 0.24
CA LYS A 126 8.91 9.55 0.00
C LYS A 126 9.70 10.35 -1.05
N PRO A 127 10.63 11.21 -0.62
CA PRO A 127 11.45 12.00 -1.52
C PRO A 127 12.24 11.13 -2.51
N VAL A 128 12.92 10.10 -2.00
CA VAL A 128 13.71 9.14 -2.79
C VAL A 128 12.88 7.89 -3.13
N LYS A 129 12.53 7.72 -4.41
CA LYS A 129 11.62 6.66 -4.88
C LYS A 129 11.94 6.20 -6.30
N ALA A 130 11.75 4.92 -6.55
CA ALA A 130 11.72 4.35 -7.90
C ALA A 130 10.31 4.34 -8.52
N MET A 131 9.26 4.48 -7.70
CA MET A 131 7.88 4.50 -8.20
C MET A 131 7.58 5.85 -8.87
N PRO A 132 7.08 5.86 -10.13
CA PRO A 132 6.77 7.10 -10.84
C PRO A 132 5.68 7.93 -10.17
N THR A 133 5.68 9.23 -10.46
CA THR A 133 4.54 10.12 -10.19
C THR A 133 3.54 9.98 -11.33
N PHE A 134 2.26 9.69 -11.03
CA PHE A 134 1.25 9.48 -12.07
C PHE A 134 0.39 10.71 -12.39
N ALA A 135 0.49 11.78 -11.58
CA ALA A 135 -0.10 13.06 -11.96
C ALA A 135 0.51 13.55 -13.29
N GLY A 136 -0.33 14.03 -14.20
CA GLY A 136 0.06 14.40 -15.56
C GLY A 136 0.11 13.23 -16.55
N ILE A 137 0.26 11.98 -16.09
CA ILE A 137 0.21 10.77 -16.93
C ILE A 137 -1.20 10.17 -16.94
N LEU A 138 -1.84 10.12 -15.78
CA LEU A 138 -3.22 9.65 -15.61
C LEU A 138 -4.13 10.82 -15.22
N LYS A 139 -5.36 10.80 -15.74
CA LYS A 139 -6.42 11.70 -15.28
C LYS A 139 -6.74 11.41 -13.81
N ASP A 140 -7.15 12.42 -13.05
CA ASP A 140 -7.51 12.26 -11.63
C ASP A 140 -8.49 11.10 -11.39
N LYS A 141 -9.52 10.99 -12.24
CA LYS A 141 -10.49 9.89 -12.21
C LYS A 141 -9.84 8.51 -12.38
N ASP A 142 -8.83 8.39 -13.24
CA ASP A 142 -8.09 7.15 -13.44
C ASP A 142 -7.24 6.80 -12.21
N ILE A 143 -6.63 7.80 -11.57
CA ILE A 143 -5.88 7.61 -10.31
C ILE A 143 -6.83 7.14 -9.20
N LYS A 144 -8.00 7.78 -9.04
CA LYS A 144 -9.05 7.34 -8.11
C LYS A 144 -9.49 5.90 -8.37
N ASN A 145 -9.64 5.53 -9.65
CA ASN A 145 -10.00 4.16 -10.03
C ASN A 145 -8.92 3.15 -9.61
N VAL A 146 -7.64 3.46 -9.81
CA VAL A 146 -6.52 2.61 -9.38
C VAL A 146 -6.48 2.51 -7.86
N ALA A 147 -6.59 3.62 -7.13
CA ALA A 147 -6.62 3.62 -5.67
C ALA A 147 -7.75 2.75 -5.11
N THR A 148 -8.97 2.91 -5.67
CA THR A 148 -10.14 2.08 -5.34
C THR A 148 -9.89 0.60 -5.60
N TYR A 149 -9.19 0.25 -6.69
CA TYR A 149 -8.90 -1.13 -7.03
C TYR A 149 -7.88 -1.75 -6.06
N VAL A 150 -6.78 -1.05 -5.77
CA VAL A 150 -5.74 -1.51 -4.84
C VAL A 150 -6.29 -1.63 -3.42
N SER A 151 -7.19 -0.74 -2.99
CA SER A 151 -7.83 -0.80 -1.68
C SER A 151 -8.77 -2.01 -1.48
N ASN A 152 -8.96 -2.85 -2.51
CA ASN A 152 -9.72 -4.10 -2.42
C ASN A 152 -8.82 -5.35 -2.34
N PHE A 153 -7.50 -5.19 -2.37
CA PHE A 153 -6.60 -6.34 -2.29
C PHE A 153 -6.62 -6.97 -0.90
N LYS A 154 -6.91 -8.26 -0.87
CA LYS A 154 -7.00 -9.06 0.35
C LYS A 154 -5.70 -9.81 0.62
N ALA A 155 -5.45 -10.09 1.88
CA ALA A 155 -4.38 -10.99 2.27
C ALA A 155 -4.63 -12.39 1.69
N LYS A 156 -3.59 -13.21 1.57
CA LYS A 156 -3.76 -14.62 1.25
C LYS A 156 -4.54 -15.27 2.39
N LYS A 157 -5.71 -15.85 2.11
CA LYS A 157 -6.40 -16.70 3.10
C LYS A 157 -5.48 -17.88 3.41
N LYS A 158 -5.20 -18.08 4.70
CA LYS A 158 -4.50 -19.28 5.19
C LYS A 158 -5.33 -20.52 4.87
#